data_AF-A0A328S5H7-F1
#
_entry.id   AF-A0A328S5H7-F1
#
_cell.length_a   1.000
_cell.length_b   1.000
_cell.length_c   1.000
_cell.angle_alpha   90.00
_cell.angle_beta   90.00
_cell.angle_gamma   90.00
#
_symmetry.space_group_name_H-M   'P 1'
#
loop_
_entity.id
_entity.type
_entity.pdbx_description
1 polymer ?
#
loop_
_entity_poly.entity_id
_entity_poly.type
_entity_poly.pdbx_seq_one_letter_code
_entity_poly.pdbx_strand_id
1 'polypeptide(L)'
;NITIVNEDGTVIFNETRTTNRAGIIRLTVNNATAGNIRVNASFESDMYNYTSDAKTYVVNKIPTSTTVDITSNIKGNTQISVRVTDTENNKVITEGNVTVT
;
A
#
# COMPACT_ATOMS: atom_id res chain seq x y z
N ASN A 1 -15.88 -3.96 -15.63
CA ASN A 1 -14.84 -4.66 -14.82
C ASN A 1 -13.84 -3.65 -14.30
N ILE A 2 -13.35 -3.84 -13.08
CA ILE A 2 -12.36 -2.98 -12.45
C ILE A 2 -11.19 -3.87 -12.02
N THR A 3 -9.99 -3.55 -12.48
CA THR A 3 -8.78 -4.31 -12.13
C THR A 3 -7.70 -3.33 -11.68
N ILE A 4 -7.11 -3.59 -10.51
CA ILE A 4 -6.01 -2.80 -9.95
C ILE A 4 -4.79 -3.71 -9.89
N VAL A 5 -3.68 -3.24 -10.46
CA VAL A 5 -2.42 -3.97 -10.50
C VAL A 5 -1.27 -3.15 -9.91
N ASN A 6 -0.35 -3.83 -9.26
CA ASN A 6 0.95 -3.29 -8.85
C ASN A 6 1.87 -3.14 -10.07
N GLU A 7 3.02 -2.49 -9.86
CA GLU A 7 4.04 -2.25 -10.87
C GLU A 7 4.63 -3.53 -11.47
N ASP A 8 4.69 -4.60 -10.68
CA ASP A 8 5.12 -5.94 -11.11
C ASP A 8 4.04 -6.71 -11.90
N GLY A 9 2.86 -6.12 -12.08
CA GLY A 9 1.70 -6.76 -12.72
C GLY A 9 0.84 -7.62 -11.79
N THR A 10 1.19 -7.73 -10.51
CA THR A 10 0.39 -8.48 -9.53
C THR A 10 -0.98 -7.83 -9.35
N VAL A 11 -2.05 -8.62 -9.45
CA VAL A 11 -3.43 -8.15 -9.26
C VAL A 11 -3.71 -7.94 -7.77
N ILE A 12 -4.00 -6.69 -7.41
CA ILE A 12 -4.41 -6.28 -6.06
C ILE A 12 -5.90 -6.46 -5.87
N PHE A 13 -6.67 -6.14 -6.93
CA PHE A 13 -8.12 -6.16 -6.91
C PHE A 13 -8.65 -6.45 -8.31
N ASN A 14 -9.68 -7.28 -8.40
CA ASN A 14 -10.38 -7.54 -9.66
C ASN A 14 -11.85 -7.87 -9.38
N GLU A 15 -12.77 -7.01 -9.83
CA GLU A 15 -14.20 -7.23 -9.60
C GLU A 15 -15.04 -6.60 -10.73
N THR A 16 -16.21 -7.19 -10.97
CA THR A 16 -17.26 -6.60 -11.80
C THR A 16 -18.28 -5.91 -10.90
N ARG A 17 -18.59 -4.64 -11.17
CA ARG A 17 -19.59 -3.88 -10.41
C ARG A 17 -20.51 -3.09 -11.32
N THR A 18 -21.75 -2.92 -10.86
CA THR A 18 -22.73 -2.03 -11.47
C THR A 18 -22.56 -0.61 -10.92
N THR A 19 -22.83 0.38 -11.77
CA THR A 19 -22.81 1.79 -11.38
C THR A 19 -24.10 2.17 -10.64
N ASN A 20 -24.05 3.26 -9.87
CA ASN A 20 -25.28 3.89 -9.40
C ASN A 20 -26.08 4.54 -10.57
N ARG A 21 -27.23 5.14 -10.26
CA ARG A 21 -28.10 5.82 -11.25
C ARG A 21 -27.41 6.97 -12.01
N ALA A 22 -26.31 7.51 -11.49
CA ALA A 22 -25.51 8.55 -12.12
C ALA A 22 -24.29 8.01 -12.90
N GLY A 23 -24.14 6.68 -13.03
CA GLY A 23 -22.99 6.09 -13.74
C GLY A 23 -21.69 6.06 -12.92
N ILE A 24 -21.75 6.26 -11.60
CA ILE A 24 -20.57 6.37 -10.73
C ILE A 24 -20.41 5.12 -9.86
N ILE A 25 -19.17 4.66 -9.72
CA ILE A 25 -18.74 3.67 -8.73
C ILE A 25 -17.67 4.32 -7.84
N ARG A 26 -17.73 4.07 -6.54
CA ARG A 26 -16.67 4.43 -5.58
C ARG A 26 -16.12 3.16 -4.96
N LEU A 27 -14.80 3.07 -4.88
CA LEU A 27 -14.08 1.91 -4.37
C LEU A 27 -12.98 2.39 -3.43
N THR A 28 -12.84 1.72 -2.29
CA THR A 28 -11.70 1.85 -1.38
C THR A 28 -11.01 0.50 -1.33
N VAL A 29 -9.73 0.47 -1.71
CA VAL A 29 -8.89 -0.74 -1.63
C VAL A 29 -7.71 -0.42 -0.72
N ASN A 30 -7.50 -1.25 0.30
CA ASN A 30 -6.33 -1.17 1.15
C ASN A 30 -5.18 -1.91 0.46
N ASN A 31 -4.09 -1.20 0.17
CA ASN A 31 -2.87 -1.78 -0.40
C ASN A 31 -1.68 -1.41 0.48
N ALA A 32 -0.88 -2.40 0.86
CA ALA A 32 0.35 -2.20 1.63
C ALA A 32 1.60 -2.05 0.73
N THR A 33 1.47 -2.32 -0.57
CA THR A 33 2.60 -2.29 -1.50
C THR A 33 2.82 -0.88 -2.02
N ALA A 34 4.04 -0.38 -1.82
CA ALA A 34 4.50 0.86 -2.45
C ALA A 34 4.93 0.60 -3.90
N GLY A 35 4.85 1.63 -4.73
CA GLY A 35 5.19 1.58 -6.16
C GLY A 35 4.13 2.20 -7.05
N ASN A 36 4.27 2.00 -8.35
CA ASN A 36 3.30 2.44 -9.34
C ASN A 36 2.07 1.52 -9.34
N ILE A 37 0.89 2.09 -9.07
CA ILE A 37 -0.38 1.36 -9.08
C ILE A 37 -1.19 1.78 -10.29
N ARG A 38 -1.63 0.81 -11.09
CA ARG A 38 -2.48 1.05 -12.26
C ARG A 38 -3.90 0.54 -12.00
N VAL A 39 -4.87 1.42 -12.17
CA VAL A 39 -6.31 1.12 -12.13
C VAL A 39 -6.83 1.09 -13.55
N ASN A 40 -7.41 -0.03 -13.94
CA ASN A 40 -8.10 -0.19 -15.22
C ASN A 40 -9.60 -0.36 -14.96
N ALA A 41 -10.42 0.38 -15.69
CA ALA A 41 -11.86 0.20 -15.72
C ALA A 41 -12.28 -0.11 -17.15
N SER A 42 -13.15 -1.10 -17.31
CA SER A 42 -13.76 -1.44 -18.59
C SER A 42 -15.26 -1.58 -18.48
N PHE A 43 -15.95 -1.25 -19.56
CA PHE A 43 -17.37 -1.46 -19.74
C PHE A 43 -17.59 -2.35 -20.96
N GLU A 44 -18.39 -3.39 -20.77
CA GLU A 44 -18.71 -4.40 -21.77
C GLU A 44 -20.21 -4.64 -21.72
N SER A 45 -20.85 -4.70 -22.90
CA SER A 45 -22.28 -4.88 -23.07
C SER A 45 -22.56 -5.48 -24.43
N ASP A 46 -23.64 -6.25 -24.55
CA ASP A 46 -24.11 -6.75 -25.85
C ASP A 46 -24.72 -5.65 -26.73
N MET A 47 -25.10 -4.52 -26.13
CA MET A 47 -25.79 -3.40 -26.81
C MET A 47 -24.85 -2.26 -27.21
N TYR A 48 -23.72 -2.13 -26.52
CA TYR A 48 -22.79 -1.00 -26.69
C TYR A 48 -21.38 -1.51 -26.90
N ASN A 49 -20.60 -0.75 -27.66
CA ASN A 49 -19.19 -1.08 -27.88
C ASN A 49 -18.43 -1.12 -26.55
N TYR A 50 -17.49 -2.06 -26.47
CA TYR A 50 -16.53 -2.13 -25.39
C TYR A 50 -15.75 -0.81 -25.28
N THR A 51 -15.54 -0.36 -24.05
CA THR A 51 -14.66 0.78 -23.76
C THR A 51 -13.86 0.51 -22.49
N SER A 52 -12.64 1.04 -22.44
CA SER A 52 -11.81 0.98 -21.24
C SER A 52 -10.98 2.25 -21.07
N ASP A 53 -10.60 2.51 -19.83
CA ASP A 53 -9.69 3.58 -19.47
C ASP A 53 -8.81 3.14 -18.30
N ALA A 54 -7.66 3.79 -18.15
CA ALA A 54 -6.70 3.48 -17.13
C ALA A 54 -6.05 4.72 -16.54
N LYS A 55 -5.81 4.67 -15.23
CA LYS A 55 -5.03 5.69 -14.51
C LYS A 55 -3.96 5.04 -13.66
N THR A 56 -2.84 5.74 -13.54
CA THR A 56 -1.74 5.34 -12.67
C THR A 56 -1.54 6.38 -11.57
N TYR A 57 -1.22 5.91 -10.37
CA TYR A 57 -0.79 6.74 -9.24
C TYR A 57 0.37 6.07 -8.51
N VAL A 58 1.15 6.85 -7.76
CA VAL A 58 2.31 6.37 -7.02
C VAL A 58 1.96 6.25 -5.54
N VAL A 59 2.27 5.11 -4.94
CA VAL A 59 2.22 4.92 -3.48
C VAL A 59 3.65 4.91 -2.95
N ASN A 60 3.99 5.90 -2.13
CA ASN A 60 5.33 6.00 -1.53
C ASN A 60 5.35 5.35 -0.14
N LYS A 61 6.50 4.78 0.24
CA LYS A 61 6.73 4.38 1.64
C LYS A 61 6.92 5.62 2.50
N ILE A 62 6.47 5.54 3.75
CA ILE A 62 6.79 6.53 4.77
C ILE A 62 8.31 6.51 5.00
N PRO A 63 9.01 7.63 4.88
CA PRO A 63 10.43 7.70 5.20
C PRO A 63 10.64 7.53 6.71
N THR A 64 11.58 6.66 7.10
CA THR A 64 11.85 6.38 8.51
C THR A 64 13.32 6.52 8.88
N SER A 65 13.56 6.92 10.13
CA SER A 65 14.88 6.88 10.77
C SER A 65 14.83 5.88 11.92
N THR A 66 15.86 5.06 12.03
CA THR A 66 16.00 4.06 13.09
C THR A 66 17.18 4.42 13.98
N THR A 67 16.93 4.57 15.27
CA THR A 67 17.96 4.72 16.30
C THR A 67 18.05 3.43 17.10
N VAL A 68 19.26 2.93 17.31
CA VAL A 68 19.53 1.71 18.08
C VAL A 68 20.55 2.04 19.16
N ASP A 69 20.17 1.84 20.42
CA ASP A 69 21.01 2.11 21.58
C ASP A 69 21.16 0.85 22.43
N ILE A 70 22.39 0.59 22.90
CA ILE A 70 22.64 -0.46 23.90
C ILE A 70 22.49 0.18 25.27
N THR A 71 21.37 -0.11 25.95
CA THR A 71 21.05 0.49 27.25
C THR A 71 21.67 -0.28 28.41
N SER A 72 22.07 -1.53 28.20
CA SER A 72 22.83 -2.34 29.16
C SER A 72 23.64 -3.40 28.44
N ASN A 73 24.90 -3.58 28.84
CA ASN A 73 25.83 -4.56 28.27
C ASN A 73 26.36 -5.55 29.33
N ILE A 74 25.55 -5.85 30.36
CA ILE A 74 25.93 -6.79 31.40
C ILE A 74 26.14 -8.18 30.77
N LYS A 75 27.20 -8.87 31.19
CA LYS A 75 27.48 -10.24 30.72
C LYS A 75 26.28 -11.15 31.03
N GLY A 76 25.65 -11.68 29.97
CA GLY A 76 24.46 -12.53 30.07
C GLY A 76 23.12 -11.77 30.02
N ASN A 77 23.14 -10.43 29.95
CA ASN A 77 21.95 -9.60 29.77
C ASN A 77 22.30 -8.33 28.98
N THR A 78 22.04 -8.38 27.67
CA THR A 78 22.13 -7.20 26.80
C THR A 78 20.74 -6.62 26.61
N GLN A 79 20.60 -5.32 26.86
CA GLN A 79 19.37 -4.58 26.56
C GLN A 79 19.61 -3.66 25.38
N ILE A 80 18.71 -3.72 24.40
CA ILE A 80 18.74 -2.92 23.19
C ILE A 80 17.44 -2.10 23.13
N SER A 81 17.57 -0.79 22.99
CA SER A 81 16.46 0.09 22.66
C SER A 81 16.47 0.34 21.16
N VAL A 82 15.36 0.08 20.50
CA VAL A 82 15.16 0.36 19.08
C VAL A 82 14.01 1.34 18.95
N ARG A 83 14.26 2.46 18.27
CA ARG A 83 13.24 3.47 17.97
C ARG A 83 13.19 3.75 16.48
N VAL A 84 12.03 3.51 15.88
CA VAL A 84 11.75 3.86 14.49
C VAL A 84 10.83 5.08 14.46
N THR A 85 11.23 6.11 13.72
CA THR A 85 10.50 7.39 13.63
C THR A 85 10.17 7.68 12.17
N ASP A 86 8.90 7.97 11.89
CA ASP A 86 8.45 8.62 10.66
C ASP A 86 9.06 10.02 10.57
N THR A 87 9.93 10.24 9.59
CA THR A 87 10.67 11.50 9.45
C THR A 87 9.84 12.60 8.79
N GLU A 88 8.73 12.26 8.12
CA GLU A 88 7.84 13.23 7.50
C GLU A 88 6.87 13.80 8.54
N ASN A 89 6.28 12.94 9.38
CA ASN A 89 5.28 13.35 10.37
C ASN A 89 5.82 13.46 11.80
N ASN A 90 7.12 13.25 12.02
CA ASN A 90 7.78 13.24 13.33
C ASN A 90 7.07 12.35 14.37
N LYS A 91 6.59 11.18 13.91
CA LYS A 91 5.80 10.25 14.73
C LYS A 91 6.58 8.96 14.99
N VAL A 92 6.56 8.47 16.22
CA VAL A 92 7.13 7.15 16.53
C VAL A 92 6.24 6.07 15.91
N ILE A 93 6.86 5.15 15.17
CA ILE A 93 6.19 3.96 14.65
C ILE A 93 6.03 2.96 15.79
N THR A 94 4.79 2.56 16.08
CA THR A 94 4.45 1.71 17.23
C THR A 94 4.20 0.25 16.88
N GLU A 95 4.20 -0.09 15.59
CA GLU A 95 3.99 -1.44 15.09
C GLU A 95 4.97 -1.78 13.97
N GLY A 96 5.38 -3.04 13.89
CA GLY A 96 6.35 -3.52 12.91
C GLY A 96 7.00 -4.83 13.36
N ASN A 97 7.81 -5.43 12.48
CA ASN A 97 8.57 -6.63 12.79
C ASN A 97 10.05 -6.27 12.96
N VAL A 98 10.66 -6.76 14.04
CA VAL A 98 12.11 -6.68 14.26
C VAL A 98 12.64 -8.10 14.19
N THR A 99 13.56 -8.35 13.25
CA THR A 99 14.29 -9.62 13.16
C THR A 99 15.72 -9.39 13.59
N VAL A 100 16.18 -10.15 14.58
CA VAL A 100 17.57 -10.16 15.05
C VAL A 100 18.18 -11.46 14.55
N THR A 101 19.23 -11.37 13.72
CA THR A 101 19.96 -12.51 13.15
C THR A 101 21.40 -12.54 13.64
#